data_AF-A0AA38P3Z2-F1
#
_entry.id   AF-A0AA38P3Z2-F1
#
_cell.length_a   1.000
_cell.length_b   1.000
_cell.length_c   1.000
_cell.angle_alpha   90.00
_cell.angle_beta   90.00
_cell.angle_gamma   90.00
#
_symmetry.space_group_name_H-M   'P 1'
#
loop_
_entity.id
_entity.type
_entity.pdbx_description
1 polymer ?
#
loop_
_entity_poly.entity_id
_entity_poly.type
_entity_poly.pdbx_seq_one_letter_code
_entity_poly.pdbx_strand_id
1 'polypeptide(L)'
;MSASAPSLPSLISFPEDHQLLGLSNWAIFCDHLKSVARATGLTSYLDGTITAPSPSETPSTKTSSATSINSQSPSLEEWELRDGRLAGIIYQNVRDPRSVGITEDITLSYIASGLIYQKYTAYW
;
A
#
# COMPACT_ATOMS: atom_id res chain seq x y z
N MET A 1 -28.56 4.80 -20.73
CA MET A 1 -27.24 4.14 -20.71
C MET A 1 -26.68 4.32 -19.31
N SER A 2 -26.77 3.31 -18.43
CA SER A 2 -26.18 3.40 -17.09
C SER A 2 -24.67 3.27 -17.21
N ALA A 3 -23.93 4.29 -16.78
CA ALA A 3 -22.50 4.18 -16.61
C ALA A 3 -22.22 3.11 -15.55
N SER A 4 -21.48 2.07 -15.92
CA SER A 4 -20.90 1.15 -14.95
C SER A 4 -19.92 1.97 -14.11
N ALA A 5 -20.25 2.18 -12.84
CA ALA A 5 -19.31 2.80 -11.91
C ALA A 5 -18.02 1.96 -11.93
N PRO A 6 -16.83 2.58 -11.97
CA PRO A 6 -15.58 1.85 -11.86
C PRO A 6 -15.64 1.07 -10.54
N SER A 7 -15.74 -0.26 -10.64
CA SER A 7 -15.70 -1.12 -9.47
C SER A 7 -14.34 -0.92 -8.82
N LEU A 8 -14.33 -0.50 -7.55
CA LEU A 8 -13.10 -0.50 -6.75
C LEU A 8 -12.45 -1.88 -6.91
N PRO A 9 -11.16 -1.95 -7.27
CA PRO A 9 -10.47 -3.23 -7.35
C PRO A 9 -10.62 -3.94 -6.00
N SER A 10 -11.07 -5.19 -6.02
CA SER A 10 -11.20 -5.99 -4.81
C SER A 10 -9.85 -6.00 -4.09
N LEU A 11 -9.82 -5.39 -2.90
CA LEU A 11 -8.64 -5.40 -2.05
C LEU A 11 -8.40 -6.84 -1.58
N ILE A 12 -7.13 -7.24 -1.56
CA ILE A 12 -6.72 -8.58 -1.15
C ILE A 12 -6.93 -8.69 0.36
N SER A 13 -7.72 -9.66 0.79
CA SER A 13 -7.88 -10.02 2.20
C SER A 13 -7.08 -11.28 2.51
N PHE A 14 -6.36 -11.26 3.63
CA PHE A 14 -5.55 -12.36 4.13
C PHE A 14 -6.44 -13.28 4.98
N PRO A 15 -6.05 -14.57 5.10
CA PRO A 15 -6.57 -15.45 6.15
C PRO A 15 -6.50 -14.77 7.53
N GLU A 16 -7.46 -15.03 8.41
CA GLU A 16 -7.60 -14.32 9.68
C GLU A 16 -6.38 -14.46 10.61
N ASP A 17 -5.68 -15.58 10.53
CA ASP A 17 -4.43 -15.87 11.25
C ASP A 17 -3.23 -15.10 10.68
N HIS A 18 -3.33 -14.61 9.45
CA HIS A 18 -2.30 -13.80 8.77
C HIS A 18 -2.59 -12.29 8.82
N GLN A 19 -3.80 -11.89 9.25
CA GLN A 19 -4.12 -10.48 9.50
C GLN A 19 -3.41 -9.99 10.76
N LEU A 20 -2.93 -8.75 10.76
CA LEU A 20 -2.20 -8.21 11.90
C LEU A 20 -3.11 -8.09 13.12
N LEU A 21 -2.72 -8.75 14.21
CA LEU A 21 -3.39 -8.75 15.50
C LEU A 21 -2.37 -8.39 16.59
N GLY A 22 -2.11 -7.09 16.74
CA GLY A 22 -1.02 -6.59 17.58
C GLY A 22 0.36 -7.01 17.05
N LEU A 23 1.37 -7.02 17.92
CA LEU A 23 2.76 -7.30 17.50
C LEU A 23 3.11 -8.79 17.48
N SER A 24 2.26 -9.67 18.05
CA SER A 24 2.56 -11.10 18.23
C SER A 24 2.69 -11.87 16.91
N ASN A 25 1.96 -11.45 15.86
CA ASN A 25 2.03 -12.05 14.53
C ASN A 25 2.60 -11.10 13.46
N TRP A 26 3.33 -10.06 13.89
CA TRP A 26 3.94 -9.07 13.00
C TRP A 26 4.78 -9.69 11.89
N ALA A 27 5.63 -10.67 12.21
CA ALA A 27 6.50 -11.33 11.23
C ALA A 27 5.70 -12.07 10.15
N ILE A 28 4.64 -12.78 10.55
CA ILE A 28 3.75 -13.51 9.63
C ILE A 28 3.05 -12.53 8.69
N PHE A 29 2.52 -11.45 9.25
CA PHE A 29 1.89 -10.38 8.47
C PHE A 29 2.87 -9.78 7.45
N CYS A 30 4.11 -9.45 7.84
CA CYS A 30 5.12 -8.90 6.94
C CYS A 30 5.49 -9.85 5.80
N ASP A 31 5.68 -11.14 6.09
CA ASP A 31 6.01 -12.13 5.06
C ASP A 31 4.88 -12.30 4.05
N HIS A 32 3.65 -12.31 4.54
CA HIS A 32 2.47 -12.39 3.68
C HIS A 32 2.30 -11.12 2.83
N LEU A 33 2.49 -9.94 3.42
CA LEU A 33 2.47 -8.66 2.72
C LEU A 33 3.53 -8.59 1.61
N LYS A 34 4.76 -9.05 1.87
CA LYS A 34 5.83 -9.15 0.85
C LYS A 34 5.46 -10.11 -0.28
N SER A 35 4.82 -11.23 0.03
CA SER A 35 4.33 -12.18 -0.97
C SER A 35 3.29 -11.53 -1.89
N VAL A 36 2.32 -10.83 -1.30
CA VAL A 36 1.26 -10.12 -2.04
C VAL A 36 1.82 -8.96 -2.85
N ALA A 37 2.76 -8.19 -2.31
CA ALA A 37 3.43 -7.11 -3.04
C ALA A 37 4.17 -7.65 -4.27
N ARG A 38 4.84 -8.80 -4.16
CA ARG A 38 5.49 -9.47 -5.30
C ARG A 38 4.48 -9.94 -6.34
N ALA A 39 3.39 -10.59 -5.92
CA ALA A 39 2.35 -11.08 -6.81
C ALA A 39 1.60 -9.95 -7.55
N THR A 40 1.57 -8.75 -6.96
CA THR A 40 0.88 -7.57 -7.51
C THR A 40 1.81 -6.56 -8.18
N GLY A 41 3.12 -6.80 -8.23
CA GLY A 41 4.09 -5.84 -8.76
C GLY A 41 4.29 -4.58 -7.91
N LEU A 42 3.87 -4.59 -6.65
CA LEU A 42 3.94 -3.47 -5.71
C LEU A 42 5.15 -3.52 -4.76
N THR A 43 6.07 -4.47 -4.95
CA THR A 43 7.27 -4.62 -4.09
C THR A 43 8.09 -3.35 -3.99
N SER A 44 8.31 -2.64 -5.11
CA SER A 44 9.07 -1.40 -5.12
C SER A 44 8.40 -0.24 -4.37
N TYR A 45 7.07 -0.29 -4.18
CA TYR A 45 6.34 0.65 -3.32
C TYR A 45 6.48 0.26 -1.86
N LEU A 46 6.41 -1.03 -1.55
CA LEU A 46 6.60 -1.55 -0.19
C LEU A 46 8.01 -1.25 0.35
N ASP A 47 9.03 -1.37 -0.51
CA ASP A 47 10.42 -1.10 -0.17
C ASP A 47 10.79 0.40 -0.23
N GLY A 48 9.88 1.25 -0.72
CA GLY A 48 10.08 2.69 -0.88
C GLY A 48 11.08 3.08 -1.97
N THR A 49 11.41 2.17 -2.90
CA THR A 49 12.38 2.45 -3.98
C THR A 49 11.80 3.33 -5.09
N ILE A 50 10.46 3.37 -5.24
CA ILE A 50 9.77 4.29 -6.16
C ILE A 50 9.23 5.47 -5.35
N THR A 51 9.86 6.63 -5.49
CA THR A 51 9.39 7.89 -4.89
C THR A 51 8.31 8.55 -5.73
N ALA A 52 7.45 9.35 -5.10
CA ALA A 52 6.46 10.16 -5.80
C ALA A 52 7.14 11.07 -6.83
N PRO A 53 6.68 11.08 -8.10
CA PRO A 53 7.20 12.01 -9.10
C PRO A 53 6.86 13.46 -8.73
N SER A 54 7.76 14.39 -9.06
CA SER A 54 7.57 15.81 -8.73
C SER A 54 6.48 16.44 -9.61
N PRO A 55 5.58 17.28 -9.06
CA PRO A 55 4.49 17.90 -9.82
C PRO A 55 4.97 18.87 -10.92
N SER A 56 6.27 19.19 -10.98
CA SER A 56 6.87 20.05 -12.01
C SER A 56 7.20 19.32 -13.31
N GLU A 57 7.03 17.99 -13.39
CA GLU A 57 7.16 17.26 -14.64
C GLU A 57 5.89 17.47 -15.47
N THR A 58 5.99 18.38 -16.44
CA THR A 58 4.93 18.73 -17.39
C THR A 58 4.28 17.46 -17.94
N PRO A 59 2.94 17.34 -17.96
CA PRO A 59 2.27 16.19 -18.56
C PRO A 59 2.56 16.22 -20.06
N SER A 60 3.56 15.46 -20.48
CA SER A 60 3.76 15.19 -21.89
C SER A 60 2.51 14.44 -22.34
N THR A 61 1.72 15.06 -23.23
CA THR A 61 0.51 14.51 -23.85
C THR A 61 0.84 13.23 -24.62
N LYS A 62 1.16 12.16 -23.88
CA LYS A 62 1.39 10.83 -24.40
C LYS A 62 0.12 10.08 -24.12
N THR A 63 -0.55 9.73 -25.22
CA THR A 63 -1.64 8.76 -25.31
C THR A 63 -1.53 7.74 -24.17
N SER A 64 -2.59 7.64 -23.36
CA SER A 64 -2.74 6.69 -22.25
C SER A 64 -2.38 5.27 -22.73
N SER A 65 -1.10 4.94 -22.62
CA SER A 65 -0.60 3.58 -22.74
C SER A 65 -0.43 3.16 -21.30
N ALA A 66 -1.23 2.20 -20.86
CA ALA A 66 -1.16 1.69 -19.50
C ALA A 66 0.29 1.34 -19.19
N THR A 67 0.94 2.12 -18.32
CA THR A 67 2.32 1.89 -17.98
C THR A 67 2.38 0.55 -17.26
N SER A 68 3.30 -0.33 -17.68
CA SER A 68 3.50 -1.64 -17.04
C SER A 68 3.50 -1.51 -15.52
N ILE A 69 2.88 -2.46 -14.82
CA ILE A 69 2.82 -2.48 -13.36
C ILE A 69 4.23 -2.51 -12.73
N ASN A 70 5.22 -2.97 -13.49
CA ASN A 70 6.62 -3.01 -13.10
C ASN A 70 7.42 -1.75 -13.47
N SER A 71 6.78 -0.71 -13.99
CA SER A 71 7.47 0.55 -14.32
C SER A 71 8.03 1.21 -13.06
N GLN A 72 9.31 1.56 -13.13
CA GLN A 72 10.04 2.30 -12.10
C GLN A 72 9.83 3.81 -12.20
N SER A 73 9.12 4.29 -13.23
CA SER A 73 8.83 5.70 -13.45
C SER A 73 7.34 5.87 -13.80
N PRO A 74 6.45 5.63 -12.82
CA PRO A 74 5.01 5.85 -13.01
C PRO A 74 4.70 7.34 -13.17
N SER A 75 3.56 7.65 -13.79
CA SER A 75 2.99 9.01 -13.67
C SER A 75 2.57 9.30 -12.23
N LEU A 76 2.30 10.57 -11.89
CA LEU A 76 1.82 10.94 -10.55
C LEU A 76 0.52 10.21 -10.19
N GLU A 77 -0.45 10.20 -11.10
CA GLU A 77 -1.73 9.50 -10.91
C GLU A 77 -1.54 7.98 -10.76
N GLU A 78 -0.66 7.37 -11.55
CA GLU A 78 -0.35 5.95 -11.42
C GLU A 78 0.37 5.63 -10.11
N TRP A 79 1.25 6.53 -9.66
CA TRP A 79 1.94 6.40 -8.38
C TRP A 79 0.94 6.45 -7.22
N GLU A 80 0.08 7.46 -7.17
CA GLU A 80 -0.95 7.64 -6.13
C GLU A 80 -1.91 6.45 -6.08
N LEU A 81 -2.35 5.97 -7.24
CA LEU A 81 -3.25 4.80 -7.32
C LEU A 81 -2.58 3.53 -6.77
N ARG A 82 -1.30 3.31 -7.06
CA ARG A 82 -0.56 2.12 -6.62
C ARG A 82 -0.16 2.19 -5.14
N ASP A 83 0.26 3.36 -4.67
CA ASP A 83 0.51 3.65 -3.25
C ASP A 83 -0.75 3.44 -2.42
N GLY A 84 -1.85 4.07 -2.83
CA GLY A 84 -3.16 3.95 -2.19
C GLY A 84 -3.69 2.51 -2.20
N ARG A 85 -3.44 1.74 -3.27
CA ARG A 85 -3.81 0.32 -3.32
C ARG A 85 -3.06 -0.50 -2.29
N LEU A 86 -1.73 -0.32 -2.16
CA LEU A 86 -0.94 -1.05 -1.17
C LEU A 86 -1.31 -0.61 0.25
N ALA A 87 -1.54 0.68 0.48
CA ALA A 87 -2.05 1.20 1.74
C ALA A 87 -3.41 0.57 2.12
N GLY A 88 -4.34 0.47 1.16
CA GLY A 88 -5.63 -0.18 1.35
C GLY A 88 -5.52 -1.67 1.68
N ILE A 89 -4.59 -2.39 1.03
CA ILE A 89 -4.30 -3.80 1.38
C ILE A 89 -3.82 -3.89 2.83
N ILE A 90 -2.92 -3.02 3.27
CA ILE A 90 -2.45 -3.04 4.65
C ILE A 90 -3.60 -2.77 5.62
N TYR A 91 -4.33 -1.67 5.41
CA TYR A 91 -5.44 -1.29 6.29
C TYR A 91 -6.51 -2.38 6.42
N GLN A 92 -6.90 -3.00 5.30
CA GLN A 92 -7.88 -4.08 5.27
C GLN A 92 -7.44 -5.32 6.06
N ASN A 93 -6.13 -5.53 6.21
CA ASN A 93 -5.54 -6.71 6.83
C ASN A 93 -4.99 -6.44 8.25
N VAL A 94 -5.39 -5.32 8.86
CA VAL A 94 -5.11 -5.02 10.26
C VAL A 94 -6.43 -5.08 11.03
N ARG A 95 -6.51 -5.92 12.06
CA ARG A 95 -7.76 -6.12 12.82
C ARG A 95 -8.13 -4.92 13.70
N ASP A 96 -7.14 -4.25 14.26
CA ASP A 96 -7.32 -3.05 15.06
C ASP A 96 -6.30 -1.97 14.65
N PRO A 97 -6.57 -1.24 13.54
CA PRO A 97 -5.65 -0.24 13.02
C PRO A 97 -5.37 0.87 14.02
N ARG A 98 -6.33 1.22 14.88
CA ARG A 98 -6.14 2.26 15.90
C ARG A 98 -5.16 1.84 16.99
N SER A 99 -5.23 0.58 17.44
CA SER A 99 -4.26 0.06 18.43
C SER A 99 -2.82 0.07 17.92
N VAL A 100 -2.62 -0.05 16.61
CA VAL A 100 -1.29 -0.03 15.98
C VAL A 100 -0.89 1.35 15.44
N GLY A 101 -1.67 2.41 15.72
CA GLY A 101 -1.35 3.78 15.35
C GLY A 101 -1.63 4.14 13.88
N ILE A 102 -2.47 3.37 13.20
CA ILE A 102 -2.93 3.66 11.83
C ILE A 102 -4.25 4.47 11.90
N THR A 103 -4.22 5.72 11.43
CA THR A 103 -5.36 6.66 11.38
C THR A 103 -5.86 6.89 9.96
N GLU A 104 -7.09 7.37 9.77
CA GLU A 104 -7.81 7.42 8.48
C GLU A 104 -7.16 8.26 7.33
N ASP A 105 -6.19 9.15 7.62
CA ASP A 105 -5.45 9.96 6.62
C ASP A 105 -4.19 9.23 6.07
N ILE A 106 -4.40 8.10 5.39
CA ILE A 106 -3.34 7.10 5.16
C ILE A 106 -2.59 7.30 3.85
N THR A 107 -1.29 7.57 3.95
CA THR A 107 -0.26 7.23 2.93
C THR A 107 0.65 6.13 3.48
N LEU A 108 1.33 5.36 2.62
CA LEU A 108 2.23 4.28 3.05
C LEU A 108 3.30 4.73 4.06
N SER A 109 3.75 5.97 3.95
CA SER A 109 4.71 6.58 4.87
C SER A 109 4.18 6.67 6.31
N TYR A 110 2.90 6.95 6.50
CA TYR A 110 2.25 7.00 7.81
C TYR A 110 2.00 5.60 8.40
N ILE A 111 1.60 4.64 7.56
CA ILE A 111 1.45 3.23 7.99
C ILE A 111 2.78 2.69 8.49
N ALA A 112 3.85 2.87 7.69
CA ALA A 112 5.18 2.41 8.06
C ALA A 112 5.63 3.07 9.37
N SER A 113 5.41 4.37 9.54
CA SER A 113 5.80 5.11 10.75
C SER A 113 5.05 4.62 11.99
N GLY A 114 3.73 4.40 11.92
CA GLY A 114 2.93 3.88 13.05
C GLY A 114 3.34 2.46 13.46
N LEU A 115 3.54 1.58 12.48
CA LEU A 115 3.96 0.19 12.72
C LEU A 115 5.40 0.11 13.26
N ILE A 116 6.30 0.95 12.78
CA ILE A 116 7.68 1.05 13.27
C ILE A 116 7.69 1.57 14.71
N TYR A 117 6.89 2.60 15.03
CA TYR A 117 6.83 3.18 16.37
C TYR A 117 6.38 2.17 17.43
N GLN A 118 5.31 1.41 17.16
CA GLN A 118 4.82 0.33 18.03
C GLN A 118 5.87 -0.77 18.28
N LYS A 119 6.62 -1.16 17.24
CA LYS A 119 7.72 -2.12 17.41
C LYS A 119 8.80 -1.61 18.37
N TYR A 120 9.09 -0.32 18.39
CA TYR A 120 10.13 0.25 19.27
C TYR A 120 9.65 0.53 20.69
N THR A 121 8.36 0.80 20.91
CA THR A 121 7.80 1.03 22.26
C THR A 121 7.53 -0.25 23.04
N ALA A 122 7.40 -1.41 22.38
CA ALA A 122 7.13 -2.69 23.04
C ALA A 122 8.38 -3.39 23.65
N TYR A 123 9.56 -2.76 23.59
CA TYR A 123 10.81 -3.26 24.19
C TYR A 123 11.22 -2.53 25.50
N TRP A 124 10.27 -1.90 26.19
CA TRP A 124 10.46 -1.32 27.53
C TRP A 124 9.38 -1.78 28.50
#